data_AF-A0A1I5EK35-F1
#
_entry.id   AF-A0A1I5EK35-F1
#
_cell.length_a   1.000
_cell.length_b   1.000
_cell.length_c   1.000
_cell.angle_alpha   90.00
_cell.angle_beta   90.00
_cell.angle_gamma   90.00
#
_symmetry.space_group_name_H-M   'P 1'
#
loop_
_entity.id
_entity.type
_entity.pdbx_description
1 polymer ?
#
loop_
_entity_poly.entity_id
_entity_poly.type
_entity_poly.pdbx_seq_one_letter_code
_entity_poly.pdbx_strand_id
1 'polypeptide(L)'
;MSGDRDAVYNRIAILRAEQGVTRRELADALGVHYQTVGYLERGEYNPSLNLALRIAEFFGLPVEVVFSTRPFPRISDATRPAPGEPDGQADGLAAG
;
A
#
# COMPACT_ATOMS: atom_id res chain seq x y z
N MET A 1 -19.05 17.56 -4.28
CA MET A 1 -18.21 16.75 -3.38
C MET A 1 -17.37 15.81 -4.22
N SER A 2 -16.09 16.10 -4.43
CA SER A 2 -15.17 15.19 -5.13
C SER A 2 -13.81 15.32 -4.46
N GLY A 3 -13.68 14.75 -3.26
CA GLY A 3 -12.49 14.88 -2.41
C GLY A 3 -11.51 13.70 -2.48
N ASP A 4 -11.69 12.75 -3.41
CA ASP A 4 -11.00 11.45 -3.35
C ASP A 4 -10.24 11.06 -4.63
N ARG A 5 -10.03 12.00 -5.57
CA ARG A 5 -9.40 11.64 -6.87
C ARG A 5 -7.87 11.52 -6.81
N ASP A 6 -7.23 12.06 -5.77
CA ASP A 6 -5.77 12.16 -5.67
C ASP A 6 -5.18 11.55 -4.38
N ALA A 7 -5.94 10.74 -3.64
CA ALA A 7 -5.44 10.12 -2.41
C ALA A 7 -4.35 9.08 -2.71
N VAL A 8 -3.18 9.21 -2.06
CA VAL A 8 -2.10 8.22 -2.16
C VAL A 8 -2.09 7.35 -0.91
N TYR A 9 -2.42 6.07 -1.09
CA TYR A 9 -2.29 5.04 -0.07
C TYR A 9 -0.83 4.61 0.04
N ASN A 10 -0.39 4.27 1.26
CA ASN A 10 0.97 3.81 1.48
C ASN A 10 1.06 2.68 2.52
N ARG A 11 2.19 1.96 2.51
CA ARG A 11 2.52 0.89 3.48
C ARG A 11 3.66 1.26 4.42
N ILE A 12 4.03 2.54 4.54
CA ILE A 12 5.23 3.00 5.27
C ILE A 12 5.23 2.49 6.71
N ALA A 13 4.09 2.59 7.40
CA ALA A 13 3.98 2.16 8.80
C ALA A 13 4.23 0.64 8.97
N ILE A 14 3.72 -0.17 8.04
CA ILE A 14 3.88 -1.63 8.04
C ILE A 14 5.33 -1.98 7.74
N LEU A 15 5.89 -1.42 6.66
CA LEU A 15 7.27 -1.69 6.24
C LEU A 15 8.29 -1.30 7.32
N ARG A 16 8.08 -0.16 7.99
CA ARG A 16 8.92 0.20 9.13
C ARG A 16 8.82 -0.83 10.26
N ALA A 17 7.62 -1.27 10.61
CA ALA A 17 7.44 -2.24 11.69
C ALA A 17 8.10 -3.59 11.34
N GLU A 18 7.97 -4.04 10.10
CA GLU A 18 8.61 -5.26 9.58
C GLU A 18 10.14 -5.19 9.63
N GLN A 19 10.73 -4.03 9.32
CA GLN A 19 12.18 -3.83 9.34
C GLN A 19 12.73 -3.32 10.69
N GLY A 20 11.89 -3.16 11.71
CA GLY A 20 12.30 -2.64 13.02
C GLY A 20 12.75 -1.17 13.00
N VAL A 21 12.33 -0.40 11.98
CA VAL A 21 12.73 1.00 11.77
C VAL A 21 11.80 1.95 12.52
N THR A 22 12.36 2.86 13.30
CA THR A 22 11.63 3.94 13.96
C THR A 22 11.30 5.07 12.98
N ARG A 23 10.30 5.90 13.30
CA ARG A 23 10.00 7.10 12.50
C ARG A 23 11.17 8.09 12.44
N ARG A 24 12.00 8.15 13.49
CA ARG A 24 13.16 9.04 13.55
C ARG A 24 14.25 8.58 12.60
N GLU A 25 14.59 7.29 12.62
CA GLU A 25 15.58 6.74 11.69
C GLU A 25 15.16 6.93 10.24
N LEU A 26 13.88 6.69 9.92
CA LEU A 26 13.37 6.96 8.56
C LEU A 26 13.45 8.45 8.20
N ALA A 27 13.08 9.34 9.13
CA ALA A 27 13.15 10.78 8.90
C ALA A 27 14.59 11.26 8.65
N ASP A 28 15.53 10.77 9.46
CA ASP A 28 16.95 11.09 9.38
C ASP A 28 17.55 10.60 8.05
N ALA A 29 17.24 9.36 7.65
CA ALA A 29 17.69 8.79 6.36
C ALA A 29 17.12 9.55 5.15
N LEU A 30 15.89 10.06 5.25
CA LEU A 30 15.23 10.84 4.21
C LEU A 30 15.55 12.34 4.28
N GLY A 31 16.25 12.81 5.30
CA GLY A 31 16.51 14.23 5.49
C GLY A 31 15.23 15.07 5.59
N VAL A 32 14.19 14.52 6.22
CA VAL A 32 12.89 15.20 6.42
C VAL A 32 12.63 15.40 7.91
N HIS A 33 11.70 16.29 8.23
CA HIS A 33 11.28 16.47 9.62
C HIS A 33 10.59 15.20 10.16
N TYR A 34 10.83 14.84 11.42
CA TYR A 34 10.24 13.66 12.07
C TYR A 34 8.72 13.56 11.91
N GLN A 35 8.02 14.70 12.03
CA GLN A 35 6.57 14.74 11.90
C GLN A 35 6.09 14.39 10.47
N THR A 36 6.90 14.66 9.44
CA THR A 36 6.59 14.33 8.04
C THR A 36 6.34 12.84 7.87
N VAL A 37 7.12 11.98 8.53
CA VAL A 37 6.88 10.53 8.50
C VAL A 37 5.52 10.18 9.11
N GLY A 38 5.14 10.84 10.21
CA GLY A 38 3.82 10.66 10.80
C GLY A 38 2.68 11.08 9.87
N TYR A 39 2.81 12.22 9.20
CA TYR A 39 1.82 12.70 8.22
C TYR A 39 1.69 11.76 7.02
N LEU A 40 2.83 11.28 6.49
CA LEU A 40 2.86 10.29 5.41
C LEU A 40 2.12 9.00 5.81
N GLU A 41 2.42 8.43 6.97
CA GLU A 41 1.79 7.18 7.42
C GLU A 41 0.27 7.27 7.59
N ARG A 42 -0.24 8.45 7.94
CA ARG A 42 -1.68 8.69 8.08
C ARG A 42 -2.35 9.08 6.75
N GLY A 43 -1.57 9.25 5.68
CA GLY A 43 -2.09 9.71 4.38
C GLY A 43 -2.56 11.17 4.40
N GLU A 44 -2.14 11.96 5.40
CA GLU A 44 -2.48 13.38 5.52
C GLU A 44 -1.68 14.26 4.56
N TYR A 45 -0.65 13.69 3.93
CA TYR A 45 0.25 14.37 3.02
C TYR A 45 0.66 13.44 1.87
N ASN A 46 0.46 13.90 0.64
CA ASN A 46 0.97 13.22 -0.56
C ASN A 46 2.46 13.57 -0.75
N PRO A 47 3.37 12.59 -0.76
CA PRO A 47 4.78 12.86 -1.02
C PRO A 47 4.98 13.39 -2.44
N SER A 48 6.02 14.20 -2.65
CA SER A 48 6.53 14.43 -4.00
C SER A 48 7.03 13.11 -4.60
N LEU A 49 7.06 13.01 -5.93
CA LEU A 49 7.59 11.82 -6.62
C LEU A 49 9.00 11.46 -6.14
N ASN A 50 9.87 12.45 -5.96
CA ASN A 50 11.22 12.24 -5.45
C ASN A 50 11.22 11.62 -4.04
N LEU A 51 10.39 12.13 -3.13
CA LEU A 51 10.29 11.57 -1.77
C LEU A 51 9.74 10.14 -1.79
N ALA A 52 8.74 9.86 -2.63
CA ALA A 52 8.19 8.52 -2.79
C ALA A 52 9.25 7.51 -3.29
N LEU A 53 10.06 7.88 -4.28
CA LEU A 53 11.14 7.05 -4.79
C LEU A 53 12.22 6.79 -3.73
N ARG A 54 12.63 7.82 -2.98
CA ARG A 54 13.61 7.67 -1.90
C ARG A 54 13.12 6.78 -0.76
N ILE A 55 11.82 6.85 -0.45
CA ILE A 55 11.19 5.94 0.53
C ILE A 55 11.24 4.50 0.02
N ALA A 56 10.94 4.27 -1.26
CA ALA A 56 10.99 2.96 -1.89
C ALA A 56 12.42 2.38 -1.89
N GLU A 57 13.41 3.20 -2.25
CA GLU A 57 14.83 2.86 -2.16
C GLU A 57 15.27 2.51 -0.74
N PHE A 58 14.86 3.30 0.27
CA PHE A 58 15.16 3.04 1.68
C PHE A 58 14.69 1.65 2.11
N PHE A 59 13.48 1.25 1.71
CA PHE A 59 12.95 -0.08 2.04
C PHE A 59 13.44 -1.19 1.10
N GLY A 60 14.15 -0.86 0.01
CA GLY A 60 14.61 -1.83 -0.99
C GLY A 60 13.46 -2.46 -1.78
N LEU A 61 12.37 -1.74 -2.00
CA LEU A 61 11.15 -2.24 -2.65
C LEU A 61 10.75 -1.38 -3.86
N PRO A 62 10.05 -1.94 -4.85
CA PRO A 62 9.43 -1.15 -5.90
C PRO A 62 8.44 -0.12 -5.33
N VAL A 63 8.33 1.04 -5.97
CA VAL A 63 7.48 2.14 -5.47
C VAL A 63 6.01 1.74 -5.38
N GLU A 64 5.54 0.89 -6.28
CA GLU A 64 4.18 0.33 -6.33
C GLU A 64 3.88 -0.67 -5.20
N VAL A 65 4.91 -1.21 -4.54
CA VAL A 65 4.73 -2.01 -3.32
C VAL A 65 4.53 -1.11 -2.12
N VAL A 66 5.13 0.09 -2.14
CA VAL A 66 5.06 1.06 -1.04
C VAL A 66 3.83 1.97 -1.15
N PHE A 67 3.48 2.40 -2.36
CA PHE A 67 2.44 3.39 -2.64
C PHE A 67 1.44 2.90 -3.68
N SER A 68 0.20 3.38 -3.60
CA SER A 68 -0.86 3.07 -4.54
C SER A 68 -1.88 4.20 -4.62
N THR A 69 -2.46 4.40 -5.80
CA THR A 69 -3.62 5.30 -6.00
C THR A 69 -4.95 4.61 -5.66
N ARG A 70 -4.90 3.34 -5.26
CA ARG A 70 -6.04 2.54 -4.79
C ARG A 70 -5.74 1.97 -3.40
N PRO A 71 -6.76 1.78 -2.54
CA PRO A 71 -6.57 1.12 -1.26
C PRO A 71 -5.85 -0.22 -1.42
N PHE A 72 -4.92 -0.52 -0.50
CA PHE A 72 -4.32 -1.86 -0.46
C PHE A 72 -5.38 -2.88 0.02
N PRO A 73 -5.45 -4.07 -0.60
CA PRO A 73 -6.34 -5.13 -0.14
C PRO A 73 -6.06 -5.47 1.32
N ARG A 74 -7.11 -5.61 2.14
CA ARG A 74 -6.94 -6.13 3.49
C ARG A 74 -6.82 -7.64 3.42
N ILE A 75 -6.09 -8.23 4.36
CA ILE A 75 -6.00 -9.69 4.50
C ILE A 75 -7.41 -10.31 4.62
N SER A 76 -8.32 -9.64 5.33
CA SER A 76 -9.73 -10.06 5.47
C SER A 76 -10.50 -10.08 4.16
N ASP A 77 -10.09 -9.31 3.15
CA ASP A 77 -10.81 -9.19 1.89
C ASP A 77 -10.48 -10.36 0.95
N ALA A 78 -9.33 -11.02 1.14
CA ALA A 78 -8.90 -12.16 0.33
C ALA A 78 -9.73 -13.44 0.54
N THR A 79 -10.55 -13.50 1.59
CA THR A 79 -11.48 -14.62 1.85
C THR A 79 -12.84 -14.40 1.19
N ARG A 80 -13.09 -13.23 0.58
CA ARG A 80 -14.31 -12.98 -0.19
C ARG A 80 -14.05 -13.36 -1.65
N PRO A 81 -14.76 -14.35 -2.23
CA PRO A 81 -14.67 -14.60 -3.67
C PRO A 81 -14.99 -13.30 -4.41
N ALA A 82 -14.25 -13.03 -5.49
CA ALA A 82 -14.47 -11.84 -6.29
C ALA A 82 -15.95 -11.82 -6.75
N PRO A 83 -16.66 -10.69 -6.65
CA PRO A 83 -18.02 -10.61 -7.16
C PRO A 83 -17.99 -10.88 -8.67
N GLY A 84 -18.52 -12.03 -9.09
CA GLY A 84 -18.63 -12.40 -10.50
C GLY A 84 -17.68 -13.49 -11.01
N GLU A 85 -16.98 -14.26 -10.16
CA GLU A 85 -16.51 -15.57 -10.60
C GLU A 85 -17.73 -16.48 -10.79
N PRO A 86 -18.05 -16.93 -12.02
CA PRO A 86 -19.08 -17.94 -12.18
C PRO A 86 -18.59 -19.19 -11.47
N ASP A 87 -19.39 -19.68 -10.52
CA ASP A 87 -19.19 -20.99 -9.90
C ASP A 87 -18.89 -21.98 -11.02
N GLY A 88 -17.66 -22.50 -11.02
CA GLY A 88 -17.20 -23.47 -11.98
C GLY A 88 -18.09 -24.70 -11.90
N GLN A 89 -19.08 -24.76 -12.79
CA GLN A 89 -19.87 -25.94 -13.01
C GLN A 89 -18.98 -26.96 -13.73
N ALA A 90 -18.20 -27.68 -12.93
CA ALA A 90 -17.65 -28.95 -13.34
C ALA A 90 -18.76 -30.02 -13.27
N ASP A 91 -18.80 -30.83 -14.33
CA ASP A 91 -19.30 -32.19 -14.38
C ASP A 91 -20.83 -32.41 -14.36
N GLY A 92 -21.40 -32.34 -15.56
CA GLY A 92 -22.64 -33.00 -15.95
C GLY A 92 -22.38 -34.03 -17.06
N LEU A 93 -22.04 -35.25 -16.64
CA LEU A 93 -22.36 -36.54 -17.27
C LEU A 93 -23.11 -36.50 -18.63
N ALA A 94 -22.48 -36.99 -19.69
CA ALA A 94 -23.18 -37.66 -20.79
C ALA A 94 -22.25 -38.71 -21.41
N ALA A 95 -22.27 -39.90 -20.81
CA ALA A 95 -22.09 -41.12 -21.57
C ALA A 95 -23.28 -41.27 -22.54
N GLY A 96 -22.99 -41.48 -23.81
CA GLY A 96 -23.93 -41.78 -24.89
C GLY A 96 -23.16 -42.21 -26.11
#